data_AF-A0A4Q4CKH8-F1
#
_entry.id   AF-A0A4Q4CKH8-F1
#
_cell.length_a   1.000
_cell.length_b   1.000
_cell.length_c   1.000
_cell.angle_alpha   90.00
_cell.angle_beta   90.00
_cell.angle_gamma   90.00
#
_symmetry.space_group_name_H-M   'P 1'
#
loop_
_entity.id
_entity.type
_entity.pdbx_description
1 polymer ?
#
loop_
_entity_poly.entity_id
_entity_poly.type
_entity_poly.pdbx_seq_one_letter_code
_entity_poly.pdbx_strand_id
1 'polypeptide(L)'
;ATAETGRKVGALVMQMIIADETDEAAMAKWQHYCDGIDLEAMAWRNDQAGADKSTDPYATANRMKLQGEQYPTNQGVFVGSYATVAALLDEMAAIPGITGVMLTFDDFVIGMDQFGTRIQPLMKSRAHILAAA
;
A
#
# COMPACT_ATOMS: atom_id res chain seq x y z
N ALA A 1 -1.31 -3.81 -24.36
CA ALA A 1 -2.54 -4.52 -23.91
C ALA A 1 -3.84 -3.74 -24.19
N THR A 2 -4.20 -2.71 -23.43
CA THR A 2 -5.48 -1.96 -23.61
C THR A 2 -5.60 -1.33 -25.01
N ALA A 3 -4.58 -0.59 -25.44
CA ALA A 3 -4.55 0.04 -26.77
C ALA A 3 -4.55 -0.99 -27.93
N GLU A 4 -3.86 -2.12 -27.75
CA GLU A 4 -3.72 -3.16 -28.78
C GLU A 4 -4.99 -4.02 -28.92
N THR A 5 -5.72 -4.24 -27.82
CA THR A 5 -6.85 -5.19 -27.78
C THR A 5 -8.22 -4.52 -27.70
N GLY A 6 -8.27 -3.21 -27.43
CA GLY A 6 -9.51 -2.47 -27.17
C GLY A 6 -10.22 -2.84 -25.86
N ARG A 7 -9.65 -3.75 -25.05
CA ARG A 7 -10.23 -4.21 -23.78
C ARG A 7 -10.00 -3.17 -22.68
N LYS A 8 -11.01 -2.92 -21.85
CA LYS A 8 -10.88 -2.08 -20.64
C LYS A 8 -10.19 -2.86 -19.52
N VAL A 9 -8.86 -2.73 -19.42
CA VAL A 9 -8.04 -3.36 -18.37
C VAL A 9 -7.45 -2.27 -17.48
N GLY A 10 -7.96 -2.18 -16.25
CA GLY A 10 -7.48 -1.25 -15.23
C GLY A 10 -6.49 -1.89 -14.27
N ALA A 11 -5.65 -1.06 -13.64
CA ALA A 11 -4.71 -1.49 -12.63
C ALA A 11 -5.35 -1.52 -11.23
N LEU A 12 -4.95 -2.51 -10.44
CA LEU A 12 -5.13 -2.52 -8.99
C LEU A 12 -3.76 -2.33 -8.35
N VAL A 13 -3.63 -1.31 -7.51
CA VAL A 13 -2.35 -1.01 -6.85
C VAL A 13 -2.37 -1.56 -5.43
N MET A 14 -1.32 -2.31 -5.07
CA MET A 14 -1.17 -2.92 -3.76
C MET A 14 -0.60 -1.90 -2.77
N GLN A 15 -1.30 -1.67 -1.66
CA GLN A 15 -0.99 -0.61 -0.70
C GLN A 15 -1.24 -1.08 0.73
N MET A 16 -0.24 -0.92 1.60
CA MET A 16 -0.37 -1.21 3.03
C MET A 16 -0.84 0.05 3.75
N ILE A 17 -1.80 -0.11 4.64
CA ILE A 17 -2.33 0.97 5.47
C ILE A 17 -1.87 0.75 6.92
N ILE A 18 -1.20 1.75 7.47
CA ILE A 18 -0.90 1.86 8.91
C ILE A 18 -1.53 3.17 9.36
N ALA A 19 -2.74 3.08 9.91
CA ALA A 19 -3.52 4.23 10.32
C ALA A 19 -3.67 4.30 11.84
N ASP A 20 -3.83 5.52 12.36
CA ASP A 20 -4.16 5.76 13.77
C ASP A 20 -4.93 7.09 13.92
N GLU A 21 -5.24 7.50 15.15
CA GLU A 21 -5.93 8.77 15.45
C GLU A 21 -5.14 9.99 14.99
N THR A 22 -3.80 9.94 15.00
CA THR A 22 -2.92 11.03 14.53
C THR A 22 -1.81 10.51 13.62
N ASP A 23 -1.22 11.41 12.83
CA ASP A 23 -0.09 11.07 11.96
C ASP A 23 1.11 10.58 12.77
N GLU A 24 1.37 11.20 13.92
CA GLU A 24 2.47 10.84 14.81
C GLU A 24 2.28 9.46 15.42
N ALA A 25 1.06 9.10 15.82
CA ALA A 25 0.75 7.78 16.36
C ALA A 25 0.93 6.67 15.29
N ALA A 26 0.44 6.92 14.07
CA ALA A 26 0.65 6.00 12.96
C ALA A 26 2.15 5.85 12.61
N MET A 27 2.90 6.96 12.62
CA MET A 27 4.34 6.93 12.37
C MET A 27 5.10 6.21 13.49
N ALA A 28 4.70 6.36 14.74
CA ALA A 28 5.26 5.61 15.85
C ALA A 28 5.06 4.09 15.69
N LYS A 29 3.87 3.65 15.25
CA LYS A 29 3.64 2.24 14.89
C LYS A 29 4.55 1.78 13.76
N TRP A 30 4.66 2.57 12.69
CA TRP A 30 5.54 2.24 11.58
C TRP A 30 7.01 2.13 12.01
N GLN A 31 7.48 3.05 12.83
CA GLN A 31 8.84 3.00 13.37
C GLN A 31 9.04 1.76 14.23
N HIS A 32 8.06 1.41 15.08
CA HIS A 32 8.12 0.20 15.88
C HIS A 32 8.26 -1.07 15.02
N TYR A 33 7.54 -1.16 13.89
CA TYR A 33 7.70 -2.27 12.96
C TYR A 33 9.05 -2.27 12.22
N CYS A 34 9.56 -1.08 11.88
CA CYS A 34 10.90 -0.94 11.30
C CYS A 34 12.00 -1.38 12.28
N ASP A 35 11.89 -1.00 13.55
CA ASP A 35 12.84 -1.36 14.60
C ASP A 35 12.81 -2.87 14.90
N GLY A 36 11.65 -3.50 14.72
CA GLY A 36 11.42 -4.93 14.87
C GLY A 36 11.70 -5.78 13.62
N ILE A 37 12.39 -5.23 12.61
CA ILE A 37 12.65 -5.93 11.36
C ILE A 37 13.42 -7.24 11.57
N ASP A 38 12.92 -8.32 10.96
CA ASP A 38 13.61 -9.62 10.90
C ASP A 38 14.66 -9.60 9.77
N LEU A 39 15.90 -9.27 10.14
CA LEU A 39 17.01 -9.16 9.20
C LEU A 39 17.37 -10.50 8.53
N GLU A 40 17.16 -11.64 9.22
CA GLU A 40 17.49 -12.95 8.65
C GLU A 40 16.49 -13.33 7.55
N ALA A 41 15.20 -13.15 7.81
CA ALA A 41 14.16 -13.37 6.81
C ALA A 41 14.33 -12.42 5.61
N MET A 42 14.74 -11.18 5.85
CA MET A 42 14.98 -10.19 4.80
C MET A 42 16.19 -10.55 3.93
N ALA A 43 17.28 -11.01 4.53
CA ALA A 43 18.44 -11.51 3.79
C ALA A 43 18.04 -12.69 2.88
N TRP A 44 17.31 -13.65 3.42
CA TRP A 44 16.84 -14.80 2.64
C TRP A 44 15.94 -14.38 1.46
N ARG A 45 15.00 -13.45 1.70
CA ARG A 45 14.12 -12.91 0.65
C ARG A 45 14.94 -12.24 -0.46
N ASN A 46 15.94 -11.45 -0.09
CA ASN A 46 16.79 -10.75 -1.05
C ASN A 46 17.61 -11.73 -1.89
N ASP A 47 18.10 -12.83 -1.30
CA ASP A 47 18.76 -13.90 -2.03
C ASP A 47 17.83 -14.58 -3.05
N GLN A 48 16.57 -14.85 -2.66
CA GLN A 48 15.57 -15.38 -3.60
C GLN A 48 15.28 -14.41 -4.74
N ALA A 49 15.16 -13.11 -4.45
CA ALA A 49 15.00 -12.08 -5.48
C ALA A 49 16.26 -11.97 -6.38
N GLY A 50 17.43 -12.33 -5.88
CA GLY A 50 18.68 -12.45 -6.64
C GLY A 50 18.62 -13.50 -7.75
N ALA A 51 17.78 -14.54 -7.62
CA ALA A 51 17.64 -15.59 -8.63
C ALA A 51 16.87 -15.15 -9.89
N ASP A 52 16.15 -14.02 -9.83
CA ASP A 52 15.48 -13.44 -11.00
C ASP A 52 16.50 -12.86 -11.98
N LYS A 53 16.45 -13.33 -13.23
CA LYS A 53 17.34 -12.93 -14.33
C LYS A 53 16.81 -11.75 -15.15
N SER A 54 15.64 -11.23 -14.80
CA SER A 54 15.05 -10.08 -15.48
C SER A 54 15.99 -8.88 -15.41
N THR A 55 16.22 -8.23 -16.55
CA THR A 55 16.96 -6.96 -16.64
C THR A 55 16.05 -5.74 -16.52
N ASP A 56 14.72 -5.94 -16.41
CA ASP A 56 13.77 -4.85 -16.25
C ASP A 56 13.95 -4.21 -14.85
N PRO A 57 14.37 -2.94 -14.76
CA PRO A 57 14.57 -2.27 -13.47
C PRO A 57 13.27 -2.15 -12.66
N TYR A 58 12.11 -2.27 -13.29
CA TYR A 58 10.80 -2.19 -12.64
C TYR A 58 10.23 -3.56 -12.24
N ALA A 59 10.89 -4.66 -12.60
CA ALA A 59 10.53 -5.98 -12.10
C ALA A 59 10.60 -6.01 -10.57
N THR A 60 9.65 -6.70 -9.93
CA THR A 60 9.53 -6.73 -8.47
C THR A 60 10.85 -7.13 -7.79
N ALA A 61 11.51 -8.18 -8.28
CA ALA A 61 12.78 -8.63 -7.72
C ALA A 61 13.90 -7.58 -7.80
N ASN A 62 13.91 -6.77 -8.85
CA ASN A 62 14.89 -5.69 -9.01
C ASN A 62 14.53 -4.47 -8.16
N ARG A 63 13.24 -4.12 -8.07
CA ARG A 63 12.77 -3.11 -7.11
C ARG A 63 13.07 -3.48 -5.67
N MET A 64 13.06 -4.76 -5.35
CA MET A 64 13.39 -5.23 -3.99
C MET A 64 14.85 -4.96 -3.62
N LYS A 65 15.76 -4.97 -4.59
CA LYS A 65 17.19 -4.64 -4.41
C LYS A 65 17.44 -3.14 -4.29
N LEU A 66 16.49 -2.30 -4.75
CA LEU A 66 16.61 -0.84 -4.76
C LEU A 66 16.12 -0.17 -3.47
N GLN A 67 15.29 -0.85 -2.68
CA GLN A 67 14.85 -0.33 -1.38
C GLN A 67 15.84 -0.74 -0.29
N GLY A 68 16.23 0.23 0.55
CA GLY A 68 17.18 0.01 1.63
C GLY A 68 16.71 -1.06 2.62
N GLU A 69 17.66 -1.70 3.29
CA GLU A 69 17.44 -2.82 4.22
C GLU A 69 16.68 -2.46 5.51
N GLN A 70 16.21 -1.22 5.63
CA GLN A 70 15.63 -0.67 6.87
C GLN A 70 14.10 -0.81 6.96
N TYR A 71 13.44 -1.36 5.93
CA TYR A 71 11.98 -1.49 5.92
C TYR A 71 11.53 -2.95 5.87
N PRO A 72 10.52 -3.34 6.68
CA PRO A 72 10.03 -4.72 6.75
C PRO A 72 9.26 -5.14 5.49
N THR A 73 8.92 -4.20 4.61
CA THR A 73 8.22 -4.47 3.36
C THR A 73 8.72 -3.57 2.23
N ASN A 74 8.59 -4.09 1.02
CA ASN A 74 8.94 -3.38 -0.21
C ASN A 74 7.69 -2.85 -0.96
N GLN A 75 6.52 -3.08 -0.39
CA GLN A 75 5.24 -2.58 -0.86
C GLN A 75 5.11 -1.07 -0.59
N GLY A 76 4.23 -0.38 -1.31
CA GLY A 76 3.81 0.96 -0.90
C GLY A 76 3.15 0.91 0.48
N VAL A 77 3.55 1.81 1.38
CA VAL A 77 2.96 1.95 2.72
C VAL A 77 2.43 3.37 2.90
N PHE A 78 1.19 3.50 3.35
CA PHE A 78 0.58 4.76 3.75
C PHE A 78 0.50 4.76 5.27
N VAL A 79 1.17 5.74 5.86
CA VAL A 79 1.30 5.90 7.30
C VAL A 79 0.75 7.28 7.65
N GLY A 80 -0.28 7.32 8.48
CA GLY A 80 -0.86 8.59 8.90
C GLY A 80 -2.18 8.45 9.65
N SER A 81 -2.77 9.58 10.00
CA SER A 81 -4.11 9.66 10.54
C SER A 81 -5.15 9.08 9.56
N TYR A 82 -6.34 8.74 10.05
CA TYR A 82 -7.43 8.31 9.18
C TYR A 82 -7.73 9.28 8.03
N ALA A 83 -7.67 10.59 8.30
CA ALA A 83 -7.91 11.63 7.31
C ALA A 83 -6.77 11.72 6.28
N THR A 84 -5.53 11.59 6.73
CA THR A 84 -4.34 11.57 5.87
C THR A 84 -4.40 10.37 4.91
N VAL A 85 -4.70 9.18 5.43
CA VAL A 85 -4.83 7.97 4.59
C VAL A 85 -5.98 8.12 3.59
N ALA A 86 -7.13 8.68 4.00
CA ALA A 86 -8.24 8.93 3.08
C ALA A 86 -7.85 9.87 1.93
N ALA A 87 -7.11 10.95 2.23
CA ALA A 87 -6.62 11.89 1.23
C ALA A 87 -5.64 11.23 0.25
N LEU A 88 -4.68 10.45 0.75
CA LEU A 88 -3.72 9.72 -0.10
C LEU A 88 -4.40 8.69 -1.02
N LEU A 89 -5.44 8.03 -0.53
CA LEU A 89 -6.23 7.10 -1.35
C LEU A 89 -7.06 7.84 -2.42
N ASP A 90 -7.57 9.04 -2.12
CA ASP A 90 -8.23 9.89 -3.12
C ASP A 90 -7.24 10.39 -4.19
N GLU A 91 -6.00 10.70 -3.81
CA GLU A 91 -4.94 11.03 -4.76
C GLU A 91 -4.64 9.84 -5.69
N MET A 92 -4.54 8.62 -5.15
CA MET A 92 -4.39 7.42 -5.96
C MET A 92 -5.56 7.20 -6.92
N ALA A 93 -6.79 7.46 -6.48
CA ALA A 93 -7.99 7.31 -7.30
C ALA A 93 -8.02 8.28 -8.49
N ALA A 94 -7.28 9.39 -8.44
CA ALA A 94 -7.17 10.35 -9.53
C ALA A 94 -6.16 9.95 -10.61
N ILE A 95 -5.32 8.93 -10.38
CA ILE A 95 -4.28 8.50 -11.32
C ILE A 95 -4.89 7.76 -12.51
N PRO A 96 -4.66 8.21 -13.76
CA PRO A 96 -5.19 7.53 -14.94
C PRO A 96 -4.75 6.07 -15.02
N GLY A 97 -5.73 5.17 -15.22
CA GLY A 97 -5.49 3.73 -15.36
C GLY A 97 -5.58 2.95 -14.06
N ILE A 98 -5.56 3.61 -12.89
CA ILE A 98 -5.90 2.97 -11.62
C ILE A 98 -7.42 2.82 -11.53
N THR A 99 -7.87 1.61 -11.22
CA THR A 99 -9.29 1.29 -11.06
C THR A 99 -9.66 0.83 -9.66
N GLY A 100 -8.66 0.68 -8.80
CA GLY A 100 -8.84 0.33 -7.40
C GLY A 100 -7.51 0.09 -6.71
N VAL A 101 -7.61 -0.21 -5.43
CA VAL A 101 -6.49 -0.52 -4.56
C VAL A 101 -6.72 -1.87 -3.89
N MET A 102 -5.65 -2.64 -3.74
CA MET A 102 -5.62 -3.87 -2.95
C MET A 102 -4.95 -3.55 -1.63
N LEU A 103 -5.71 -3.66 -0.54
CA LEU A 103 -5.27 -3.19 0.77
C LEU A 103 -4.76 -4.35 1.63
N THR A 104 -3.63 -4.10 2.28
CA THR A 104 -3.16 -4.87 3.44
C THR A 104 -3.11 -3.94 4.65
N PHE A 105 -3.19 -4.50 5.85
CA PHE A 105 -3.15 -3.74 7.11
C PHE A 105 -2.07 -4.33 8.01
N ASP A 106 -1.54 -3.52 8.93
CA ASP A 106 -0.67 -4.01 10.01
C ASP A 106 -1.43 -4.94 10.96
N ASP A 107 -2.69 -4.61 11.25
CA ASP A 107 -3.69 -5.51 11.85
C ASP A 107 -4.93 -5.56 10.96
N PHE A 108 -5.26 -6.73 10.42
CA PHE A 108 -6.40 -6.86 9.50
C PHE A 108 -7.74 -6.64 10.18
N VAL A 109 -7.93 -7.14 11.41
CA VAL A 109 -9.25 -7.09 12.05
C VAL A 109 -9.56 -5.65 12.46
N ILE A 110 -8.62 -5.00 13.12
CA ILE A 110 -8.76 -3.62 13.56
C ILE A 110 -8.69 -2.66 12.36
N GLY A 111 -7.74 -2.88 11.46
CA GLY A 111 -7.54 -2.04 10.27
C GLY A 111 -8.74 -2.04 9.34
N MET A 112 -9.42 -3.17 9.16
CA MET A 112 -10.67 -3.23 8.37
C MET A 112 -11.81 -2.45 9.02
N ASP A 113 -11.98 -2.56 10.35
CA ASP A 113 -13.02 -1.83 11.07
C ASP A 113 -12.78 -0.31 11.04
N GLN A 114 -11.55 0.12 11.35
CA GLN A 114 -11.13 1.52 11.27
C GLN A 114 -11.24 2.04 9.83
N PHE A 115 -10.89 1.24 8.83
CA PHE A 115 -11.04 1.63 7.43
C PHE A 115 -12.51 1.88 7.09
N GLY A 116 -13.41 0.97 7.46
CA GLY A 116 -14.84 1.11 7.18
C GLY A 116 -15.50 2.27 7.91
N THR A 117 -15.10 2.54 9.16
CA THR A 117 -15.77 3.50 10.05
C THR A 117 -15.12 4.88 10.10
N ARG A 118 -13.80 4.99 9.86
CA ARG A 118 -13.02 6.22 10.04
C ARG A 118 -12.34 6.73 8.77
N ILE A 119 -11.96 5.85 7.84
CA ILE A 119 -11.22 6.23 6.61
C ILE A 119 -12.16 6.37 5.42
N GLN A 120 -12.87 5.29 5.06
CA GLN A 120 -13.73 5.24 3.88
C GLN A 120 -14.80 6.34 3.85
N PRO A 121 -15.42 6.75 4.97
CA PRO A 121 -16.39 7.85 4.95
C PRO A 121 -15.80 9.22 4.56
N LEU A 122 -14.49 9.39 4.71
CA LEU A 122 -13.79 10.64 4.38
C LEU A 122 -13.32 10.68 2.91
N MET A 123 -13.36 9.54 2.21
CA MET A 123 -12.86 9.42 0.84
C MET A 123 -13.89 9.95 -0.17
N LYS A 124 -13.50 10.96 -0.94
CA LYS A 124 -14.29 11.50 -2.06
C LYS A 124 -14.57 10.44 -3.12
N SER A 125 -13.58 9.58 -3.39
CA SER A 125 -13.68 8.44 -4.31
C SER A 125 -14.73 7.40 -3.89
N ARG A 126 -15.18 7.42 -2.63
CA ARG A 126 -16.18 6.50 -2.07
C ARG A 126 -17.48 7.19 -1.65
N ALA A 127 -17.64 8.49 -1.92
CA ALA A 127 -18.86 9.23 -1.59
C ALA A 127 -20.15 8.60 -2.16
N HIS A 128 -20.05 7.90 -3.30
CA HIS A 128 -21.17 7.16 -3.90
C HIS A 128 -21.74 6.04 -3.02
N ILE A 129 -20.96 5.52 -2.07
CA ILE A 129 -21.41 4.48 -1.14
C ILE A 129 -22.24 5.08 -0.01
N LEU A 130 -21.81 6.22 0.52
CA LEU A 130 -22.58 6.94 1.55
C LEU A 130 -23.90 7.47 1.00
N ALA A 131 -23.93 7.87 -0.28
CA ALA A 131 -25.16 8.31 -0.93
C ALA A 131 -26.16 7.17 -1.21
N ALA A 132 -25.71 5.91 -1.14
CA ALA A 132 -26.51 4.72 -1.38
C ALA A 132 -26.95 3.99 -0.10
N ALA A 133 -26.50 4.48 1.08
CA ALA A 133 -26.84 3.98 2.41
C ALA A 133 -27.96 4.81 3.05
#